data_AF-A0A963BY76-F1
#
_entry.id   AF-A0A963BY76-F1
#
_cell.length_a   1.000
_cell.length_b   1.000
_cell.length_c   1.000
_cell.angle_alpha   90.00
_cell.angle_beta   90.00
_cell.angle_gamma   90.00
#
_symmetry.space_group_name_H-M   'P 1'
#
loop_
_entity.id
_entity.type
_entity.pdbx_description
1 polymer ?
#
loop_
_entity_poly.entity_id
_entity_poly.type
_entity_poly.pdbx_seq_one_letter_code
_entity_poly.pdbx_strand_id
1 'polypeptide(L)'
;MTRKTSDMAGKGQGGVALLEAMIAILLISFGILGIIGLQANSIAFTTDARYRVDAGALADRLVAEMWVNPANIASYTWTGVGTPNAVVAPWVADVQNALPGANVLPPLINVGADNVVTITVRWQPPNGSAHQHLIIANINQNPEN
;
A
#
# COMPACT_ATOMS: atom_id res chain seq x y z
N MET A 1 75.52 15.59 33.13
CA MET A 1 74.26 16.05 32.51
C MET A 1 73.37 14.83 32.34
N THR A 2 72.39 14.66 33.23
CA THR A 2 71.62 13.41 33.38
C THR A 2 70.18 13.67 32.93
N ARG A 3 69.72 13.02 31.86
CA ARG A 3 68.37 13.19 31.32
C ARG A 3 67.42 12.27 32.08
N LYS A 4 66.52 12.87 32.86
CA LYS A 4 65.48 12.18 33.65
C LYS A 4 64.41 11.66 32.67
N THR A 5 64.30 10.34 32.52
CA THR A 5 63.18 9.69 31.83
C THR A 5 61.99 9.64 32.80
N SER A 6 60.94 10.41 32.52
CA SER A 6 59.69 10.32 33.27
C SER A 6 58.86 9.17 32.68
N ASP A 7 58.91 8.01 33.32
CA ASP A 7 57.95 6.93 33.08
C ASP A 7 56.57 7.36 33.59
N MET A 8 55.67 7.70 32.67
CA MET A 8 54.25 7.89 32.99
C MET A 8 53.61 6.52 33.16
N ALA A 9 53.53 6.06 34.40
CA ALA A 9 52.81 4.86 34.79
C ALA A 9 51.32 4.99 34.42
N GLY A 10 50.88 4.18 33.45
CA GLY A 10 49.47 4.04 33.08
C GLY A 10 48.68 3.50 34.27
N LYS A 11 47.76 4.31 34.80
CA LYS A 11 46.83 3.89 35.86
C LYS A 11 45.90 2.82 35.31
N GLY A 12 45.96 1.64 35.92
CA GLY A 12 45.16 0.47 35.56
C GLY A 12 43.67 0.76 35.61
N GLN A 13 43.06 0.76 34.42
CA GLN A 13 41.62 0.91 34.19
C GLN A 13 40.98 -0.48 34.31
N GLY A 14 40.93 -1.03 35.52
CA GLY A 14 40.51 -2.42 35.74
C GLY A 14 39.34 -2.51 36.71
N GLY A 15 38.13 -2.67 36.19
CA GLY A 15 36.96 -3.07 36.99
C GLY A 15 35.62 -2.53 36.47
N VAL A 16 35.58 -1.28 36.05
CA VAL A 16 34.32 -0.63 35.60
C VAL A 16 34.01 -0.92 34.11
N ALA A 17 35.01 -1.27 33.31
CA ALA A 17 34.85 -1.49 31.86
C ALA A 17 33.82 -2.57 31.50
N LEU A 18 33.70 -3.63 32.30
CA LEU A 18 32.72 -4.69 32.06
C LEU A 18 31.30 -4.22 32.38
N LEU A 19 31.11 -3.47 33.47
CA LEU A 19 29.83 -2.87 33.82
C LEU A 19 29.40 -1.82 32.78
N GLU A 20 30.34 -1.00 32.32
CA GLU A 20 30.12 -0.01 31.27
C GLU A 20 29.70 -0.66 29.95
N ALA A 21 30.37 -1.75 29.54
CA ALA A 21 29.98 -2.51 28.36
C ALA A 21 28.58 -3.14 28.51
N MET A 22 28.24 -3.67 29.68
CA MET A 22 26.91 -4.24 29.93
C MET A 22 25.80 -3.19 29.86
N ILE A 23 26.03 -2.01 30.45
CA ILE A 23 25.08 -0.89 30.37
C ILE A 23 24.96 -0.40 28.92
N ALA A 24 26.07 -0.28 28.19
CA ALA A 24 26.05 0.11 26.78
C ALA A 24 25.26 -0.88 25.92
N ILE A 25 25.49 -2.19 26.08
CA ILE A 25 24.76 -3.24 25.36
C ILE A 25 23.27 -3.21 25.72
N LEU A 26 22.93 -3.00 27.00
CA LEU A 26 21.54 -2.88 27.46
C LEU A 26 20.82 -1.71 26.77
N LEU A 27 21.44 -0.52 26.78
CA LEU A 27 20.88 0.67 26.15
C LEU A 27 20.73 0.51 24.63
N ILE A 28 21.73 -0.07 23.96
CA ILE A 28 21.68 -0.37 22.53
C ILE A 28 20.56 -1.37 22.22
N SER A 29 20.41 -2.40 23.05
CA SER A 29 19.36 -3.41 22.88
C SER A 29 17.95 -2.79 22.95
N PHE A 30 17.71 -1.89 23.92
CA PHE A 30 16.46 -1.14 23.99
C PHE A 30 16.26 -0.20 22.80
N GLY A 31 17.33 0.46 22.33
CA GLY A 31 17.29 1.29 21.14
C GLY A 31 16.87 0.51 19.88
N ILE A 32 17.44 -0.68 19.68
CA ILE A 32 17.10 -1.55 18.55
C ILE A 32 15.64 -2.03 18.62
N LEU A 33 15.16 -2.44 19.81
CA LEU A 33 13.76 -2.83 19.99
C LEU A 33 12.79 -1.68 19.68
N GLY A 34 13.14 -0.45 20.07
CA GLY A 34 12.36 0.75 19.72
C GLY A 34 12.25 0.97 18.21
N ILE A 35 13.37 0.83 17.48
CA ILE A 35 13.39 0.99 16.02
C ILE A 35 12.61 -0.13 15.32
N ILE A 36 12.74 -1.39 15.77
CA ILE A 36 11.97 -2.52 15.22
C ILE A 36 10.46 -2.28 15.39
N GLY A 37 10.04 -1.77 16.56
CA GLY A 37 8.64 -1.40 16.82
C GLY A 37 8.13 -0.33 15.84
N LEU A 38 8.93 0.69 15.56
CA LEU A 38 8.59 1.71 14.57
C LEU A 38 8.53 1.13 13.15
N GLN A 39 9.53 0.32 12.78
CA GLN A 39 9.62 -0.29 11.45
C GLN A 39 8.42 -1.20 11.16
N ALA A 40 7.97 -1.98 12.14
CA ALA A 40 6.78 -2.82 12.01
C ALA A 40 5.52 -2.01 11.66
N ASN A 41 5.33 -0.86 12.31
CA ASN A 41 4.21 0.05 12.00
C ASN A 41 4.35 0.68 10.61
N SER A 42 5.55 1.14 10.24
CA SER A 42 5.81 1.74 8.93
C SER A 42 5.51 0.78 7.76
N ILE A 43 5.77 -0.52 7.92
CA ILE A 43 5.44 -1.53 6.91
C ILE A 43 3.92 -1.61 6.70
N ALA A 44 3.13 -1.64 7.77
CA ALA A 44 1.66 -1.71 7.66
C ALA A 44 1.10 -0.48 6.92
N PHE A 45 1.58 0.73 7.25
CA PHE A 45 1.17 1.95 6.54
C PHE A 45 1.57 1.96 5.07
N THR A 46 2.78 1.48 4.75
CA THR A 46 3.28 1.41 3.38
C THR A 46 2.43 0.43 2.55
N THR A 47 2.07 -0.72 3.11
CA THR A 47 1.22 -1.70 2.47
C THR A 47 -0.20 -1.17 2.22
N ASP A 48 -0.80 -0.46 3.18
CA ASP A 48 -2.12 0.16 2.97
C ASP A 48 -2.08 1.25 1.88
N ALA A 49 -1.05 2.10 1.89
CA ALA A 49 -0.83 3.08 0.84
C ALA A 49 -0.67 2.41 -0.53
N ARG A 50 0.03 1.27 -0.60
CA ARG A 50 0.18 0.49 -1.82
C ARG A 50 -1.17 0.02 -2.37
N TYR A 51 -2.05 -0.53 -1.52
CA TYR A 51 -3.38 -0.95 -1.95
C TYR A 51 -4.22 0.20 -2.50
N ARG A 52 -4.11 1.41 -1.92
CA ARG A 52 -4.80 2.61 -2.43
C ARG A 52 -4.31 2.99 -3.83
N VAL A 53 -3.01 2.91 -4.06
CA VAL A 53 -2.40 3.19 -5.37
C VAL A 53 -2.83 2.14 -6.39
N ASP A 54 -2.78 0.85 -6.04
CA ASP A 54 -3.19 -0.24 -6.94
C ASP A 54 -4.68 -0.13 -7.28
N ALA A 55 -5.54 0.20 -6.30
CA ALA A 55 -6.96 0.41 -6.52
C ALA A 55 -7.26 1.59 -7.47
N GLY A 56 -6.54 2.70 -7.31
CA GLY A 56 -6.64 3.86 -8.21
C GLY A 56 -6.20 3.51 -9.63
N ALA A 57 -5.03 2.89 -9.77
CA ALA A 57 -4.49 2.49 -11.07
C ALA A 57 -5.41 1.51 -11.82
N LEU A 58 -6.03 0.56 -11.12
CA LEU A 58 -7.01 -0.36 -11.70
C LEU A 58 -8.28 0.35 -12.16
N ALA A 59 -8.77 1.34 -11.40
CA ALA A 59 -9.93 2.12 -11.78
C ALA A 59 -9.62 3.04 -12.98
N ASP A 60 -8.48 3.73 -12.98
CA ASP A 60 -8.03 4.59 -14.08
C ASP A 60 -7.83 3.80 -15.38
N ARG A 61 -7.26 2.59 -15.29
CA ARG A 61 -7.13 1.69 -16.45
C ARG A 61 -8.48 1.36 -17.07
N LEU A 62 -9.48 1.07 -16.24
CA LEU A 62 -10.83 0.74 -16.72
C LEU A 62 -11.51 1.95 -17.36
N VAL A 63 -11.38 3.14 -16.77
CA VAL A 63 -11.86 4.39 -17.38
C VAL A 63 -11.23 4.60 -18.75
N ALA A 64 -9.90 4.43 -18.86
CA ALA A 64 -9.19 4.56 -20.13
C ALA A 64 -9.69 3.56 -21.18
N GLU A 65 -10.01 2.32 -20.78
CA GLU A 65 -10.58 1.32 -21.68
C GLU A 65 -11.97 1.74 -22.20
N MET A 66 -12.82 2.30 -21.33
CA MET A 66 -14.13 2.82 -21.73
C MET A 66 -14.03 3.97 -22.73
N TRP A 67 -13.02 4.84 -22.59
CA TRP A 67 -12.75 5.92 -23.56
C TRP A 67 -12.35 5.42 -24.94
N VAL A 68 -11.74 4.23 -25.03
CA VAL A 68 -11.38 3.62 -26.33
C VAL A 68 -12.61 3.04 -27.03
N ASN A 69 -13.63 2.59 -26.27
CA ASN A 69 -14.87 2.06 -26.82
C ASN A 69 -16.12 2.69 -26.17
N PRO A 70 -16.36 3.99 -26.40
CA PRO A 70 -17.47 4.71 -25.76
C PRO A 70 -18.84 4.25 -26.28
N ALA A 71 -18.90 3.58 -27.43
CA ALA A 71 -20.15 3.01 -27.95
C ALA A 71 -20.67 1.84 -27.09
N ASN A 72 -19.79 1.20 -26.29
CA ASN A 72 -20.12 -0.02 -25.55
C ASN A 72 -20.10 0.17 -24.02
N ILE A 73 -20.21 1.41 -23.52
CA ILE A 73 -20.10 1.71 -22.08
C ILE A 73 -21.09 0.89 -21.24
N ALA A 74 -22.32 0.68 -21.74
CA ALA A 74 -23.34 -0.10 -21.03
C ALA A 74 -22.87 -1.54 -20.69
N SER A 75 -22.01 -2.14 -21.52
CA SER A 75 -21.43 -3.46 -21.29
C SER A 75 -20.38 -3.48 -20.17
N TYR A 76 -19.94 -2.33 -19.66
CA TYR A 76 -19.03 -2.30 -18.51
C TYR A 76 -19.77 -2.35 -17.16
N THR A 77 -21.10 -2.34 -17.14
CA THR A 77 -21.88 -2.40 -15.89
C THR A 77 -21.60 -3.69 -15.13
N TRP A 78 -21.35 -3.57 -13.82
CA TRP A 78 -21.08 -4.68 -12.94
C TRP A 78 -21.60 -4.42 -11.53
N THR A 79 -22.46 -5.29 -11.03
CA THR A 79 -23.13 -5.15 -9.72
C THR A 79 -22.42 -5.89 -8.60
N GLY A 80 -21.29 -6.56 -8.89
CA GLY A 80 -20.59 -7.39 -7.92
C GLY A 80 -21.24 -8.75 -7.65
N VAL A 81 -22.34 -9.09 -8.33
CA VAL A 81 -23.09 -10.32 -8.08
C VAL A 81 -23.16 -11.17 -9.34
N GLY A 82 -22.96 -12.48 -9.18
CA GLY A 82 -23.02 -13.46 -10.26
C GLY A 82 -21.70 -13.58 -11.03
N THR A 83 -21.79 -13.89 -12.32
CA THR A 83 -20.62 -14.03 -13.20
C THR A 83 -20.42 -12.74 -13.99
N PRO A 84 -19.24 -12.09 -13.92
CA PRO A 84 -18.95 -10.93 -14.76
C PRO A 84 -19.04 -11.30 -16.23
N ASN A 85 -19.49 -10.35 -17.05
CA ASN A 85 -19.47 -10.53 -18.50
C ASN A 85 -18.02 -10.57 -19.03
N ALA A 86 -17.83 -10.98 -20.28
CA ALA A 86 -16.50 -11.13 -20.87
C ALA A 86 -15.70 -9.81 -20.95
N VAL A 87 -16.37 -8.65 -20.95
CA VAL A 87 -15.73 -7.33 -21.00
C VAL A 87 -15.10 -7.00 -19.64
N VAL A 88 -15.82 -7.24 -18.56
CA VAL A 88 -15.44 -6.82 -17.20
C VAL A 88 -14.72 -7.94 -16.43
N ALA A 89 -14.89 -9.21 -16.83
CA ALA A 89 -14.28 -10.36 -16.16
C ALA A 89 -12.76 -10.26 -15.97
N PRO A 90 -11.95 -9.84 -16.97
CA PRO A 90 -10.51 -9.70 -16.79
C PRO A 90 -10.18 -8.66 -15.72
N TRP A 91 -10.87 -7.51 -15.74
CA TRP A 91 -10.66 -6.45 -14.76
C TRP A 91 -11.06 -6.89 -13.34
N VAL A 92 -12.17 -7.60 -13.18
CA VAL A 92 -12.59 -8.13 -11.87
C VAL A 92 -11.55 -9.13 -11.34
N ALA A 93 -11.00 -9.99 -12.20
CA ALA A 93 -9.94 -10.91 -11.82
C ALA A 93 -8.67 -10.16 -11.40
N ASP A 94 -8.26 -9.13 -12.14
CA ASP A 94 -7.12 -8.28 -11.78
C ASP A 94 -7.33 -7.61 -10.41
N VAL A 95 -8.53 -7.06 -10.14
CA VAL A 95 -8.90 -6.49 -8.84
C VAL A 95 -8.81 -7.53 -7.71
N GLN A 96 -9.33 -8.74 -7.93
CA GLN A 96 -9.30 -9.82 -6.95
C GLN A 96 -7.88 -10.33 -6.66
N ASN A 97 -7.00 -10.31 -7.66
CA ASN A 97 -5.60 -10.73 -7.51
C ASN A 97 -4.75 -9.65 -6.83
N ALA A 98 -5.02 -8.37 -7.11
CA ALA A 98 -4.23 -7.26 -6.60
C ALA A 98 -4.63 -6.82 -5.18
N LEU A 99 -5.91 -6.93 -4.82
CA LEU A 99 -6.44 -6.34 -3.60
C LEU A 99 -6.96 -7.39 -2.61
N PRO A 100 -6.54 -7.31 -1.32
CA PRO A 100 -6.98 -8.27 -0.31
C PRO A 100 -8.48 -8.11 -0.05
N GLY A 101 -9.19 -9.22 0.14
CA GLY A 101 -10.62 -9.22 0.47
C GLY A 101 -11.56 -8.82 -0.67
N ALA A 102 -11.06 -8.51 -1.86
CA ALA A 102 -11.88 -8.12 -3.01
C ALA A 102 -12.81 -9.25 -3.52
N ASN A 103 -12.52 -10.52 -3.22
CA ASN A 103 -13.44 -11.63 -3.51
C ASN A 103 -14.71 -11.57 -2.64
N VAL A 104 -14.60 -11.04 -1.42
CA VAL A 104 -15.71 -10.87 -0.47
C VAL A 104 -16.38 -9.51 -0.66
N LEU A 105 -15.60 -8.50 -1.06
CA LEU A 105 -16.05 -7.15 -1.39
C LEU A 105 -15.83 -6.87 -2.87
N PRO A 106 -16.64 -7.45 -3.77
CA PRO A 106 -16.44 -7.31 -5.20
C PRO A 106 -16.49 -5.84 -5.64
N PRO A 107 -15.72 -5.42 -6.66
CA PRO A 107 -15.84 -4.07 -7.19
C PRO A 107 -17.22 -3.87 -7.84
N LEU A 108 -17.62 -2.60 -7.97
CA LEU A 108 -18.89 -2.20 -8.59
C LEU A 108 -18.61 -1.21 -9.72
N ILE A 109 -19.35 -1.33 -10.81
CA ILE A 109 -19.32 -0.39 -11.93
C ILE A 109 -20.77 -0.06 -12.26
N ASN A 110 -21.15 1.21 -12.06
CA ASN A 110 -22.47 1.70 -12.38
C ASN A 110 -22.38 2.72 -13.53
N VAL A 111 -23.10 2.48 -14.61
CA VAL A 111 -23.27 3.43 -15.71
C VAL A 111 -24.60 4.17 -15.49
N GLY A 112 -24.51 5.46 -15.19
CA GLY A 112 -25.66 6.35 -14.98
C GLY A 112 -26.10 7.07 -16.26
N ALA A 113 -26.94 8.09 -16.07
CA ALA A 113 -27.34 9.00 -17.14
C ALA A 113 -26.12 9.74 -17.72
N ASP A 114 -26.25 10.23 -18.95
CA ASP A 114 -25.21 11.00 -19.66
C ASP A 114 -23.84 10.31 -19.67
N ASN A 115 -23.83 8.98 -19.74
CA ASN A 115 -22.62 8.14 -19.70
C ASN A 115 -21.70 8.43 -18.50
N VAL A 116 -22.26 8.83 -17.36
CA VAL A 116 -21.52 8.99 -16.11
C VAL A 116 -21.27 7.61 -15.51
N VAL A 117 -20.02 7.18 -15.53
CA VAL A 117 -19.59 5.91 -14.97
C VAL A 117 -19.02 6.13 -13.57
N THR A 118 -19.57 5.41 -12.60
CA THR A 118 -19.07 5.34 -11.22
C THR A 118 -18.43 3.98 -10.99
N ILE A 119 -17.12 3.98 -10.78
CA ILE A 119 -16.34 2.78 -10.46
C ILE A 119 -16.02 2.80 -8.98
N THR A 120 -16.37 1.72 -8.28
CA THR A 120 -16.05 1.53 -6.86
C THR A 120 -15.19 0.29 -6.70
N VAL A 121 -13.93 0.50 -6.36
CA VAL A 121 -12.97 -0.56 -6.03
C VAL A 121 -12.93 -0.72 -4.51
N ARG A 122 -13.03 -1.94 -4.00
CA ARG A 122 -13.09 -2.23 -2.56
C ARG A 122 -12.06 -3.26 -2.17
N TRP A 123 -11.47 -3.09 -0.99
CA TRP A 123 -10.52 -4.04 -0.42
C TRP A 123 -10.61 -4.05 1.10
N GLN A 124 -10.20 -5.14 1.71
CA GLN A 124 -10.12 -5.28 3.16
C GLN A 124 -8.83 -6.04 3.51
N PRO A 125 -7.87 -5.37 4.20
CA PRO A 125 -6.70 -6.05 4.73
C PRO A 125 -7.10 -7.14 5.75
N PRO A 126 -6.31 -8.22 5.92
CA PRO A 126 -6.68 -9.36 6.76
C PRO A 126 -7.11 -9.03 8.20
N ASN A 127 -6.50 -8.00 8.80
CA ASN A 127 -6.79 -7.53 10.15
C ASN A 127 -7.30 -6.07 10.15
N GLY A 128 -7.82 -5.60 9.02
CA GLY A 128 -8.22 -4.21 8.81
C GLY A 128 -9.72 -4.04 8.56
N SER A 129 -10.15 -2.79 8.56
CA SER A 129 -11.50 -2.41 8.10
C SER A 129 -11.58 -2.43 6.57
N ALA A 130 -12.80 -2.55 6.05
CA ALA A 130 -13.03 -2.39 4.63
C ALA A 130 -12.72 -0.96 4.17
N HIS A 131 -12.10 -0.86 3.01
CA HIS A 131 -11.77 0.37 2.32
C HIS A 131 -12.39 0.40 0.93
N GLN A 132 -12.58 1.60 0.40
CA GLN A 132 -13.06 1.81 -0.95
C GLN A 132 -12.36 2.99 -1.63
N HIS A 133 -12.24 2.89 -2.94
CA HIS A 133 -11.81 3.94 -3.83
C HIS A 133 -12.89 4.15 -4.90
N LEU A 134 -13.31 5.40 -5.10
CA LEU A 134 -14.40 5.75 -5.99
C LEU A 134 -13.92 6.75 -7.03
N ILE A 135 -14.16 6.44 -8.30
CA ILE A 135 -13.91 7.33 -9.43
C ILE A 135 -15.22 7.54 -10.18
N ILE A 136 -15.46 8.79 -10.58
CA ILE A 136 -16.57 9.17 -11.45
C ILE A 136 -15.98 9.76 -12.71
N ALA A 137 -16.33 9.20 -13.86
CA ALA A 137 -15.92 9.68 -15.17
C ALA A 137 -17.15 9.88 -16.05
N ASN A 138 -17.16 10.93 -16.87
CA ASN A 138 -18.15 11.08 -17.93
C ASN A 138 -17.49 10.65 -19.24
N ILE A 139 -18.03 9.62 -19.89
CA ILE A 139 -17.51 9.08 -21.14
C ILE A 139 -18.41 9.52 -22.31
N ASN A 140 -18.03 10.60 -22.99
CA ASN A 140 -18.77 11.13 -24.14
C ASN A 140 -18.12 10.73 -25.46
N GLN A 141 -18.94 10.44 -26.47
CA GLN A 141 -18.46 10.28 -27.84
C GLN A 141 -18.10 11.65 -28.41
N ASN A 142 -16.89 11.78 -28.98
CA ASN A 142 -16.52 12.99 -29.69
C ASN A 142 -17.32 13.06 -31.01
N PRO A 143 -18.02 14.16 -31.33
CA PRO A 143 -18.97 14.23 -32.47
C PRO A 143 -18.33 14.24 -33.87
N GLU A 144 -17.02 13.98 -33.99
CA GLU A 144 -16.24 14.13 -35.22
C GLU A 144 -15.58 12.82 -35.71
N ASN A 145 -16.16 11.67 -35.38
CA ASN A 145 -15.97 10.39 -36.10
C ASN A 145 -17.29 9.62 -36.25
#